data_AF-A0A3B1BUR7-F1
#
_entry.id   AF-A0A3B1BUR7-F1
#
_cell.length_a   1.000
_cell.length_b   1.000
_cell.length_c   1.000
_cell.angle_alpha   90.00
_cell.angle_beta   90.00
_cell.angle_gamma   90.00
#
_symmetry.space_group_name_H-M   'P 1'
#
loop_
_entity.id
_entity.type
_entity.pdbx_description
1 polymer ?
#
loop_
_entity_poly.entity_id
_entity_poly.type
_entity_poly.pdbx_seq_one_letter_code
_entity_poly.pdbx_strand_id
1 'polypeptide(L)'
;MYPFGSYPENKFSQRTGYDSKFIKEGKYFYYQVVLSHERILPVLFELLNALPEKAFIVTQIHTDDYYKENDTYVSDEPVEVEELLRWIEGWKDVALDDGFFGIGAFTEEPTMEVFLDEHKTIHIYHHDPDFMEGTLERLGIAFVMDLRLYWDEPHY
;
A
#
# COMPACT_ATOMS: atom_id res chain seq x y z
N MET A 1 -0.80 16.71 -23.45
CA MET A 1 -1.04 15.65 -24.46
C MET A 1 -0.86 14.35 -23.70
N TYR A 2 -1.93 13.60 -23.45
CA TYR A 2 -1.81 12.30 -22.80
C TYR A 2 -1.12 11.34 -23.79
N PRO A 3 -0.08 10.59 -23.36
CA PRO A 3 0.60 9.66 -24.25
C PRO A 3 -0.36 8.57 -24.72
N PHE A 4 -0.26 8.18 -25.99
CA PHE A 4 -1.02 7.10 -26.65
C PHE A 4 -2.52 7.30 -26.91
N GLY A 5 -3.08 8.50 -26.68
CA GLY A 5 -4.51 8.72 -26.96
C GLY A 5 -5.44 7.98 -25.99
N SER A 6 -4.90 7.51 -24.86
CA SER A 6 -5.67 7.12 -23.68
C SER A 6 -6.25 8.39 -23.08
N TYR A 7 -7.55 8.57 -23.25
CA TYR A 7 -8.29 9.58 -22.50
C TYR A 7 -8.75 8.89 -21.22
N PRO A 8 -8.52 9.45 -20.02
CA PRO A 8 -9.33 9.03 -18.89
C PRO A 8 -10.77 9.15 -19.36
N GLU A 9 -11.55 8.06 -19.28
CA GLU A 9 -12.96 8.15 -19.59
C GLU A 9 -13.50 9.35 -18.82
N ASN A 10 -14.28 10.22 -19.47
CA ASN A 10 -14.71 11.54 -18.96
C ASN A 10 -15.42 11.52 -17.57
N LYS A 11 -15.52 10.36 -16.93
CA LYS A 11 -16.15 10.09 -15.64
C LYS A 11 -15.23 9.51 -14.57
N PHE A 12 -13.98 9.12 -14.89
CA PHE A 12 -13.08 8.56 -13.88
C PHE A 12 -12.15 9.63 -13.31
N SER A 13 -12.44 10.05 -12.07
CA SER A 13 -11.49 10.80 -11.24
C SER A 13 -11.11 9.92 -10.06
N GLN A 14 -9.87 9.42 -10.04
CA GLN A 14 -9.36 8.70 -8.87
C GLN A 14 -9.41 9.63 -7.67
N ARG A 15 -10.08 9.19 -6.61
CA ARG A 15 -10.26 9.97 -5.38
C ARG A 15 -9.12 9.66 -4.43
N THR A 16 -8.52 10.70 -3.86
CA THR A 16 -7.61 10.59 -2.73
C THR A 16 -8.40 10.38 -1.45
N GLY A 17 -7.97 9.43 -0.62
CA GLY A 17 -8.60 9.09 0.64
C GLY A 17 -8.33 7.65 1.03
N TYR A 18 -9.08 7.15 2.02
CA TYR A 18 -9.08 5.75 2.37
C TYR A 18 -10.49 5.16 2.44
N ASP A 19 -10.57 3.86 2.22
CA ASP A 19 -11.71 3.01 2.57
C ASP A 19 -11.25 1.89 3.52
N SER A 20 -12.19 1.29 4.25
CA SER A 20 -11.88 0.27 5.24
C SER A 20 -12.91 -0.85 5.30
N LYS A 21 -12.45 -2.04 5.69
CA LYS A 21 -13.26 -3.26 5.79
C LYS A 21 -12.82 -4.06 7.01
N PHE A 22 -13.80 -4.51 7.80
CA PHE A 22 -13.54 -5.47 8.87
C PHE A 22 -13.37 -6.89 8.32
N ILE A 23 -12.27 -7.56 8.68
CA ILE A 23 -11.98 -8.95 8.31
C ILE A 23 -12.17 -9.85 9.53
N LYS A 24 -13.29 -10.56 9.53
CA LYS A 24 -13.74 -11.36 10.68
C LYS A 24 -12.81 -12.52 11.03
N GLU A 25 -12.19 -13.16 10.04
CA GLU A 25 -11.36 -14.36 10.25
C GLU A 25 -10.09 -14.07 11.06
N GLY A 26 -9.51 -12.88 10.89
CA GLY A 26 -8.36 -12.43 11.67
C GLY A 26 -8.69 -11.47 12.82
N LYS A 27 -9.90 -10.90 12.85
CA LYS A 27 -10.26 -9.77 13.72
C LYS A 27 -9.37 -8.54 13.47
N TYR A 28 -9.06 -8.28 12.20
CA TYR A 28 -8.30 -7.13 11.76
C TYR A 28 -9.17 -6.22 10.89
N PHE A 29 -8.76 -4.98 10.75
CA PHE A 29 -9.28 -4.04 9.77
C PHE A 29 -8.29 -3.96 8.62
N TYR A 30 -8.83 -4.01 7.41
CA TYR A 30 -8.11 -3.74 6.19
C TYR A 30 -8.44 -2.31 5.74
N TYR A 31 -7.42 -1.53 5.46
CA TYR A 31 -7.53 -0.20 4.91
C TYR A 31 -6.87 -0.17 3.54
N GLN A 32 -7.53 0.51 2.61
CA GLN A 32 -6.99 0.80 1.30
C GLN A 32 -6.86 2.31 1.18
N VAL A 33 -5.64 2.78 0.96
CA VAL A 33 -5.30 4.21 0.98
C VAL A 33 -4.76 4.62 -0.38
N VAL A 34 -5.39 5.62 -0.99
CA VAL A 34 -4.97 6.22 -2.26
C VAL A 34 -4.62 7.66 -2.06
N LEU A 35 -3.47 8.06 -2.58
CA LEU A 35 -2.89 9.38 -2.43
C LEU A 35 -2.38 9.91 -3.76
N SER A 36 -2.14 11.22 -3.82
CA SER A 36 -1.33 11.78 -4.88
C SER A 36 0.12 11.33 -4.74
N HIS A 37 0.82 11.17 -5.87
CA HIS A 37 2.17 10.60 -5.94
C HIS A 37 3.15 11.20 -4.92
N GLU A 38 3.16 12.53 -4.77
CA GLU A 38 4.04 13.26 -3.85
C GLU A 38 3.76 12.98 -2.37
N ARG A 39 2.59 12.42 -2.03
CA ARG A 39 2.20 12.06 -0.66
C ARG A 39 2.46 10.61 -0.32
N ILE A 40 2.72 9.74 -1.30
CA ILE A 40 2.82 8.28 -1.09
C ILE A 40 3.98 7.97 -0.15
N LEU A 41 5.20 8.40 -0.48
CA LEU A 41 6.39 8.04 0.29
C LEU A 41 6.37 8.58 1.73
N PRO A 42 6.04 9.86 1.98
CA PRO A 42 5.94 10.36 3.35
C PRO A 42 4.88 9.61 4.18
N VAL A 43 3.72 9.30 3.60
CA VAL A 43 2.68 8.54 4.30
C VAL A 43 3.10 7.10 4.55
N LEU A 44 3.68 6.43 3.55
CA LEU A 44 4.19 5.07 3.69
C LEU A 44 5.20 4.99 4.84
N PHE A 45 6.10 5.97 4.98
CA PHE A 45 7.07 5.99 6.06
C PHE A 45 6.43 6.17 7.43
N GLU A 46 5.46 7.07 7.56
CA GLU A 46 4.70 7.25 8.81
C GLU A 46 3.93 5.98 9.20
N LEU A 47 3.34 5.28 8.23
CA LEU A 47 2.63 4.04 8.45
C LEU A 47 3.57 2.88 8.82
N LEU A 48 4.69 2.74 8.14
CA LEU A 48 5.72 1.74 8.46
C LEU A 48 6.31 1.99 9.86
N ASN A 49 6.53 3.26 10.25
CA ASN A 49 6.94 3.63 11.60
C ASN A 49 5.91 3.30 12.69
N ALA A 50 4.65 3.05 12.32
CA ALA A 50 3.62 2.61 13.26
C ALA A 50 3.68 1.09 13.53
N LEU A 51 4.47 0.33 12.75
CA LEU A 51 4.75 -1.07 13.03
C LEU A 51 5.70 -1.22 14.24
N PRO A 52 5.73 -2.40 14.88
CA PRO A 52 6.77 -2.74 15.84
C PRO A 52 8.18 -2.50 15.30
N GLU A 53 9.15 -2.29 16.20
CA GLU A 53 10.56 -1.98 15.88
C GLU A 53 11.17 -2.93 14.85
N LYS A 54 10.75 -4.20 14.86
CA LYS A 54 11.15 -5.22 13.91
C LYS A 54 9.97 -5.77 13.13
N ALA A 55 10.14 -5.92 11.83
CA ALA A 55 9.14 -6.46 10.93
C ALA A 55 9.78 -7.31 9.81
N PHE A 56 9.02 -8.26 9.28
CA PHE A 56 9.39 -8.97 8.07
C PHE A 56 9.18 -8.05 6.87
N ILE A 57 10.11 -8.06 5.94
CA ILE A 57 9.94 -7.35 4.68
C ILE A 57 9.19 -8.24 3.73
N VAL A 58 8.27 -7.66 2.98
CA VAL A 58 7.64 -8.28 1.84
C VAL A 58 7.88 -7.43 0.60
N THR A 59 8.23 -8.07 -0.50
CA THR A 59 8.31 -7.44 -1.83
C THR A 59 7.54 -8.28 -2.82
N GLN A 60 6.91 -7.60 -3.79
CA GLN A 60 6.24 -8.23 -4.90
C GLN A 60 6.82 -7.70 -6.20
N ILE A 61 7.03 -8.61 -7.14
CA ILE A 61 7.54 -8.30 -8.48
C ILE A 61 6.67 -9.07 -9.47
N HIS A 62 6.34 -8.47 -10.61
CA HIS A 62 5.67 -9.21 -11.68
C HIS A 62 6.43 -10.48 -12.05
N THR A 63 5.71 -11.57 -12.14
CA THR A 63 6.29 -12.87 -12.47
C THR A 63 6.45 -13.06 -13.97
N ASP A 64 7.37 -13.95 -14.36
CA ASP A 64 7.43 -14.49 -15.72
C ASP A 64 6.47 -15.70 -15.91
N ASP A 65 5.78 -16.14 -14.85
CA ASP A 65 4.82 -17.24 -14.88
C ASP A 65 3.43 -16.78 -15.37
N TYR A 66 2.95 -17.35 -16.47
CA TYR A 66 1.64 -17.06 -17.05
C TYR A 66 0.44 -17.30 -16.12
N TYR A 67 0.58 -18.07 -15.03
CA TYR A 67 -0.51 -18.42 -14.13
C TYR A 67 -0.55 -17.61 -12.84
N LYS A 68 0.40 -16.70 -12.64
CA LYS A 68 0.46 -15.81 -11.48
C LYS A 68 0.67 -14.38 -11.96
N GLU A 69 0.23 -13.42 -11.15
CA GLU A 69 0.45 -12.00 -11.46
C GLU A 69 1.81 -11.55 -10.91
N ASN A 70 2.10 -11.93 -9.66
CA ASN A 70 3.30 -11.51 -8.93
C ASN A 70 4.01 -12.68 -8.22
N ASP A 71 5.33 -12.59 -8.14
CA ASP A 71 6.17 -13.36 -7.23
C ASP A 71 6.38 -12.56 -5.92
N THR A 72 6.15 -13.23 -4.79
CA THR A 72 6.28 -12.63 -3.45
C THR A 72 7.55 -13.13 -2.77
N TYR A 73 8.38 -12.22 -2.30
CA TYR A 73 9.57 -12.51 -1.50
C TYR A 73 9.42 -11.94 -0.10
N VAL A 74 9.74 -12.75 0.90
CA VAL A 74 9.69 -12.38 2.32
C VAL A 74 11.08 -12.56 2.92
N SER A 75 11.50 -11.66 3.80
CA SER A 75 12.77 -11.80 4.50
C SER A 75 12.76 -13.04 5.41
N ASP A 76 13.90 -13.73 5.51
CA ASP A 76 14.01 -14.92 6.37
C ASP A 76 13.90 -14.59 7.87
N GLU A 77 14.35 -13.38 8.24
CA GLU A 77 14.32 -12.85 9.61
C GLU A 77 13.71 -11.44 9.61
N PRO A 78 13.11 -11.01 10.74
CA PRO A 78 12.61 -9.65 10.86
C PRO A 78 13.77 -8.67 10.97
N VAL A 79 13.63 -7.53 10.30
CA VAL A 79 14.64 -6.46 10.25
C VAL A 79 14.16 -5.25 11.02
N GLU A 80 15.08 -4.35 11.38
CA GLU A 80 14.71 -3.06 11.99
C GLU A 80 13.89 -2.23 10.97
N VAL A 81 12.74 -1.70 11.39
CA VAL A 81 11.91 -0.84 10.53
C VAL A 81 12.70 0.36 10.03
N GLU A 82 13.58 0.94 10.86
CA GLU A 82 14.48 2.03 10.42
C GLU A 82 15.37 1.62 9.24
N GLU A 83 15.78 0.36 9.16
CA GLU A 83 16.59 -0.15 8.05
C GLU A 83 15.76 -0.27 6.78
N LEU A 84 14.54 -0.80 6.88
CA LEU A 84 13.59 -0.81 5.77
C LEU A 84 13.33 0.58 5.21
N LEU A 85 13.08 1.58 6.07
CA LEU A 85 12.86 2.96 5.64
C LEU A 85 14.06 3.53 4.87
N ARG A 86 15.29 3.24 5.33
CA ARG A 86 16.51 3.64 4.61
C ARG A 86 16.61 2.97 3.24
N TRP A 87 16.21 1.70 3.13
CA TRP A 87 16.20 0.99 1.85
C TRP A 87 15.17 1.56 0.90
N ILE A 88 13.93 1.79 1.35
CA ILE A 88 12.88 2.37 0.50
C ILE A 88 13.28 3.78 0.04
N GLU A 89 13.85 4.61 0.92
CA GLU A 89 14.34 5.95 0.52
C GLU A 89 15.45 5.86 -0.54
N GLY A 90 16.39 4.92 -0.38
CA GLY A 90 17.48 4.69 -1.33
C GLY A 90 17.02 4.23 -2.70
N TRP A 91 15.85 3.59 -2.78
CA TRP A 91 15.24 3.04 -4.00
C TRP A 91 13.90 3.69 -4.34
N LYS A 92 13.65 4.91 -3.87
CA LYS A 92 12.31 5.53 -3.93
C LYS A 92 11.77 5.66 -5.35
N ASP A 93 12.63 5.88 -6.34
CA ASP A 93 12.21 5.98 -7.74
C ASP A 93 11.66 4.63 -8.21
N VAL A 94 12.26 3.50 -7.80
CA VAL A 94 11.71 2.17 -8.07
C VAL A 94 10.43 1.95 -7.27
N ALA A 95 10.41 2.31 -5.99
CA ALA A 95 9.23 2.14 -5.15
C ALA A 95 8.02 2.94 -5.67
N LEU A 96 8.22 4.13 -6.23
CA LEU A 96 7.15 5.04 -6.63
C LEU A 96 6.80 5.01 -8.12
N ASP A 97 7.80 4.85 -9.00
CA ASP A 97 7.60 5.01 -10.46
C ASP A 97 7.57 3.67 -11.21
N ASP A 98 8.01 2.57 -10.60
CA ASP A 98 7.93 1.25 -11.23
C ASP A 98 6.53 0.64 -11.05
N GLY A 99 5.81 0.46 -12.16
CA GLY A 99 4.49 -0.16 -12.19
C GLY A 99 4.47 -1.68 -12.05
N PHE A 100 5.61 -2.29 -11.69
CA PHE A 100 5.78 -3.73 -11.54
C PHE A 100 6.34 -4.15 -10.18
N PHE A 101 6.46 -3.21 -9.24
CA PHE A 101 7.10 -3.42 -7.95
C PHE A 101 6.21 -2.97 -6.79
N GLY A 102 6.07 -3.86 -5.80
CA GLY A 102 5.45 -3.61 -4.51
C GLY A 102 6.40 -3.90 -3.35
N ILE A 103 6.25 -3.15 -2.25
CA ILE A 103 7.10 -3.27 -1.06
C ILE A 103 6.33 -2.91 0.21
N GLY A 104 6.62 -3.63 1.29
CA GLY A 104 6.05 -3.34 2.58
C GLY A 104 6.70 -4.15 3.70
N ALA A 105 6.03 -4.15 4.82
CA ALA A 105 6.41 -4.96 5.96
C ALA A 105 5.20 -5.43 6.75
N PHE A 106 5.37 -6.55 7.42
CA PHE A 106 4.38 -7.11 8.32
C PHE A 106 5.02 -7.67 9.60
N THR A 107 4.20 -7.76 10.63
CA THR A 107 4.52 -8.45 11.89
C THR A 107 3.52 -9.56 12.12
N GLU A 108 3.95 -10.66 12.75
CA GLU A 108 3.06 -11.79 13.04
C GLU A 108 2.30 -11.61 14.36
N GLU A 109 2.97 -11.09 15.40
CA GLU A 109 2.42 -10.87 16.73
C GLU A 109 2.83 -9.50 17.30
N PRO A 110 1.93 -8.50 17.34
CA PRO A 110 0.58 -8.51 16.77
C PRO A 110 0.61 -8.57 15.24
N THR A 111 -0.42 -9.16 14.63
CA THR A 111 -0.53 -9.18 13.16
C THR A 111 -0.84 -7.79 12.63
N MET A 112 0.09 -7.23 11.87
CA MET A 112 -0.02 -5.93 11.22
C MET A 112 0.70 -5.98 9.88
N GLU A 113 0.26 -5.20 8.91
CA GLU A 113 0.94 -5.08 7.62
C GLU A 113 0.74 -3.68 7.06
N VAL A 114 1.77 -3.15 6.42
CA VAL A 114 1.72 -1.95 5.58
C VAL A 114 2.44 -2.30 4.28
N PHE A 115 1.72 -2.21 3.16
CA PHE A 115 2.23 -2.63 1.85
C PHE A 115 1.86 -1.62 0.76
N LEU A 116 2.85 -1.17 -0.01
CA LEU A 116 2.65 -0.38 -1.22
C LEU A 116 2.64 -1.34 -2.42
N ASP A 117 1.53 -1.41 -3.15
CA ASP A 117 1.38 -2.27 -4.33
C ASP A 117 1.96 -1.64 -5.61
N GLU A 118 1.95 -2.41 -6.69
CA GLU A 118 2.36 -2.00 -8.04
C GLU A 118 1.53 -0.84 -8.61
N HIS A 119 0.27 -0.72 -8.15
CA HIS A 119 -0.65 0.34 -8.52
C HIS A 119 -0.55 1.58 -7.63
N LYS A 120 0.42 1.60 -6.71
CA LYS A 120 0.72 2.69 -5.79
C LYS A 120 -0.42 2.99 -4.82
N THR A 121 -1.13 1.94 -4.42
CA THR A 121 -2.09 1.90 -3.33
C THR A 121 -1.40 1.37 -2.08
N ILE A 122 -1.67 2.00 -0.94
CA ILE A 122 -1.16 1.51 0.35
C ILE A 122 -2.25 0.65 1.00
N HIS A 123 -1.91 -0.60 1.26
CA HIS A 123 -2.71 -1.58 1.95
C HIS A 123 -2.25 -1.67 3.39
N ILE A 124 -3.20 -1.65 4.33
CA ILE A 124 -2.89 -1.73 5.75
C ILE A 124 -3.76 -2.79 6.38
N TYR A 125 -3.15 -3.71 7.11
CA TYR A 125 -3.85 -4.60 8.03
C TYR A 125 -3.50 -4.19 9.46
N HIS A 126 -4.51 -3.91 10.28
CA HIS A 126 -4.29 -3.49 11.67
C HIS A 126 -5.35 -4.05 12.61
N HIS A 127 -4.95 -4.40 13.83
CA HIS A 127 -5.85 -4.99 14.83
C HIS A 127 -6.62 -3.94 15.65
N ASP A 128 -6.10 -2.72 15.73
CA ASP A 128 -6.70 -1.59 16.45
C ASP A 128 -7.19 -0.53 15.45
N PRO A 129 -8.51 -0.42 15.23
CA PRO A 129 -9.07 0.56 14.30
C PRO A 129 -8.98 1.99 14.81
N ASP A 130 -9.14 2.22 16.11
CA ASP A 130 -9.12 3.56 16.70
C ASP A 130 -7.72 4.18 16.52
N PHE A 131 -6.68 3.37 16.73
CA PHE A 131 -5.30 3.77 16.48
C PHE A 131 -5.05 4.09 14.99
N MET A 132 -5.49 3.20 14.09
CA MET A 132 -5.18 3.36 12.67
C MET A 132 -5.98 4.51 12.04
N GLU A 133 -7.27 4.63 12.32
CA GLU A 133 -8.11 5.74 11.84
C GLU A 133 -7.63 7.08 12.40
N GLY A 134 -7.27 7.14 13.68
CA GLY A 134 -6.66 8.33 14.27
C GLY A 134 -5.31 8.68 13.65
N THR A 135 -4.55 7.69 13.17
CA THR A 135 -3.30 7.90 12.44
C THR A 135 -3.56 8.47 11.04
N LEU A 136 -4.49 7.89 10.28
CA LEU A 136 -4.89 8.38 8.97
C LEU A 136 -5.46 9.80 9.03
N GLU A 137 -6.25 10.12 10.07
CA GLU A 137 -6.76 11.48 10.32
C GLU A 137 -5.62 12.48 10.57
N ARG A 138 -4.65 12.15 11.43
CA ARG A 138 -3.47 13.00 11.67
C ARG A 138 -2.64 13.24 10.42
N LEU A 139 -2.58 12.24 9.53
CA LEU A 139 -1.92 12.35 8.23
C LEU A 139 -2.75 13.13 7.20
N GLY A 140 -3.96 13.59 7.55
CA GLY A 140 -4.83 14.37 6.66
C GLY A 140 -5.36 13.52 5.50
N ILE A 141 -5.74 12.27 5.77
CA ILE A 141 -6.30 11.33 4.81
C ILE A 141 -7.77 11.12 5.17
N ALA A 142 -8.67 11.58 4.29
CA ALA A 142 -10.10 11.51 4.54
C ALA A 142 -10.66 10.11 4.24
N PHE A 143 -11.63 9.66 5.04
CA PHE A 143 -12.47 8.53 4.69
C PHE A 143 -13.41 8.92 3.55
N VAL A 144 -13.43 8.13 2.46
CA VAL A 144 -14.20 8.50 1.24
C VAL A 144 -15.34 7.56 0.89
N MET A 145 -15.41 6.35 1.50
CA MET A 145 -16.39 5.29 1.26
C MET A 145 -16.53 4.87 -0.23
N ASP A 146 -16.42 3.57 -0.52
CA ASP A 146 -16.48 3.05 -1.91
C ASP A 146 -15.36 3.66 -2.76
N LEU A 147 -14.12 3.46 -2.31
CA LEU A 147 -12.94 3.90 -3.06
C LEU A 147 -12.83 3.07 -4.33
N ARG A 148 -13.09 3.69 -5.49
CA ARG A 148 -13.08 3.03 -6.80
C ARG A 148 -11.73 3.19 -7.48
N LEU A 149 -11.05 2.09 -7.71
CA LEU A 149 -9.78 2.08 -8.43
C LEU A 149 -10.01 1.83 -9.91
N TYR A 150 -9.10 2.33 -10.73
CA TYR A 150 -9.24 2.21 -12.18
C TYR A 150 -9.25 0.73 -12.58
N TRP A 151 -8.35 -0.06 -12.00
CA TRP A 151 -8.16 -1.48 -12.26
C TRP A 151 -9.22 -2.40 -11.62
N ASP A 152 -10.14 -1.87 -10.80
CA ASP A 152 -11.26 -2.66 -10.26
C ASP A 152 -12.36 -2.91 -11.31
N GLU A 153 -12.42 -2.07 -12.37
CA GLU A 153 -13.42 -2.21 -13.41
C GLU A 153 -12.89 -3.05 -14.59
N PRO A 154 -13.70 -3.96 -15.15
CA PRO A 154 -13.32 -4.71 -16.34
C PRO A 154 -13.14 -3.73 -17.52
N HIS A 155 -11.89 -3.55 -17.94
CA HIS A 155 -11.54 -2.77 -19.12
C HIS A 155 -11.88 -3.60 -20.39
N TYR A 156 -12.84 -3.13 -21.18
CA TYR A 156 -13.25 -3.71 -22.46
C TYR A 156 -12.71 -2.92 -23.65
#